data_AF-A0A534BS01-F1
#
_entry.id   AF-A0A534BS01-F1
#
_cell.length_a   1.000
_cell.length_b   1.000
_cell.length_c   1.000
_cell.angle_alpha   90.00
_cell.angle_beta   90.00
_cell.angle_gamma   90.00
#
_symmetry.space_group_name_H-M   'P 1'
#
loop_
_entity.id
_entity.type
_entity.pdbx_description
1 polymer ?
#
loop_
_entity_poly.entity_id
_entity_poly.type
_entity_poly.pdbx_seq_one_letter_code
_entity_poly.pdbx_strand_id
1 'polypeptide(L)'
;MSRHRGVSLSRRDFIGTGLVAGIGTALAGPPAAAEPAGSSPPLITKAIPPSGERLAAIGIGTDTFGESARDEIHAELERMSELGASVIDTAAAYG
;
A
#
# COMPACT_ATOMS: atom_id res chain seq x y z
N MET A 1 13.53 60.66 5.43
CA MET A 1 14.45 59.74 6.15
C MET A 1 13.62 58.60 6.73
N SER A 2 13.53 57.47 6.02
CA SER A 2 12.71 56.32 6.43
C SER A 2 13.55 55.37 7.29
N ARG A 3 13.12 55.09 8.52
CA ARG A 3 13.81 54.14 9.41
C ARG A 3 13.34 52.72 9.08
N HIS A 4 14.20 51.91 8.49
CA HIS A 4 14.01 50.45 8.47
C HIS A 4 14.04 49.94 9.91
N ARG A 5 12.91 49.48 10.44
CA ARG A 5 12.89 48.67 11.67
C ARG A 5 13.42 47.28 11.31
N GLY A 6 14.69 47.02 11.64
CA GLY A 6 15.23 45.67 11.60
C GLY A 6 14.52 44.80 12.65
N VAL A 7 14.09 43.61 12.25
CA VAL A 7 13.57 42.60 13.19
C VAL A 7 14.73 42.17 14.08
N SER A 8 14.66 42.45 15.38
CA SER A 8 15.65 41.93 16.34
C SER A 8 15.28 40.48 16.67
N LEU A 9 15.94 39.52 16.02
CA LEU A 9 15.75 38.11 16.34
C LEU A 9 16.56 37.76 17.59
N SER A 10 15.89 37.37 18.68
CA SER A 10 16.59 36.89 19.87
C SER A 10 17.15 35.48 19.62
N ARG A 11 18.24 35.13 20.31
CA ARG A 11 18.74 33.73 20.35
C ARG A 11 17.64 32.75 20.72
N ARG A 12 16.73 33.15 21.64
CA ARG A 12 15.60 32.31 22.05
C ARG A 12 14.58 32.12 20.93
N ASP A 13 14.29 33.16 20.15
CA ASP A 13 13.34 33.09 19.03
C ASP A 13 13.91 32.19 17.93
N PHE A 14 15.20 32.30 17.66
CA PHE A 14 15.89 31.44 16.69
C PHE A 14 15.84 29.96 17.12
N ILE A 15 16.17 29.66 18.38
CA ILE A 15 16.15 28.29 18.90
C ILE A 15 14.72 27.74 18.93
N GLY A 16 13.75 28.52 19.42
CA GLY A 16 12.35 28.09 19.52
C GLY A 16 11.76 27.81 18.14
N THR A 17 11.99 28.71 17.18
CA THR A 17 11.48 28.53 15.81
C THR A 17 12.14 27.34 15.12
N GLY A 18 13.46 27.17 15.28
CA GLY A 18 14.18 26.03 14.72
C GLY A 18 13.71 24.69 15.30
N LEU A 19 13.44 24.63 16.61
CA LEU A 19 12.93 23.44 17.26
C LEU A 19 11.52 23.07 16.77
N VAL A 20 10.61 24.05 16.70
CA VAL A 20 9.24 23.83 16.20
C VAL A 20 9.27 23.37 14.73
N ALA A 21 10.08 24.01 13.90
CA ALA A 21 10.23 23.64 12.49
C ALA A 21 10.78 22.20 12.35
N GLY A 22 11.81 21.84 13.14
CA GLY A 22 12.40 20.50 13.11
C GLY A 22 11.46 19.39 13.60
N ILE A 23 10.67 19.66 14.64
CA ILE A 23 9.64 18.70 15.10
C ILE A 23 8.52 18.56 14.07
N GLY A 24 8.10 19.68 13.47
CA GLY A 24 7.08 19.68 12.42
C GLY A 24 7.49 18.83 11.22
N THR A 25 8.73 18.94 10.76
CA THR A 25 9.23 18.12 9.64
C THR A 25 9.44 16.66 10.01
N ALA A 26 9.87 16.36 11.24
CA ALA A 26 10.04 14.98 11.71
C ALA A 26 8.70 14.24 11.87
N LEU A 27 7.65 14.94 12.31
CA LEU A 27 6.31 14.37 12.48
C LEU A 27 5.49 14.33 11.19
N ALA A 28 5.79 15.19 10.21
CA ALA A 28 5.06 15.23 8.94
C ALA A 28 5.20 13.94 8.11
N GLY A 29 6.18 13.09 8.42
CA GLY A 29 6.48 11.90 7.64
C GLY A 29 7.01 12.26 6.24
N PRO A 30 7.53 11.28 5.48
CA PRO A 30 7.84 11.50 4.07
C PRO A 30 6.54 11.88 3.32
N PRO A 31 6.59 12.84 2.37
CA PRO A 31 5.45 13.08 1.50
C PRO A 31 5.08 11.77 0.82
N ALA A 32 3.78 11.46 0.76
CA ALA A 32 3.30 10.30 0.03
C ALA A 32 3.83 10.41 -1.41
N ALA A 33 4.72 9.49 -1.80
CA ALA A 33 5.21 9.42 -3.15
C ALA A 33 4.00 9.11 -4.04
N ALA A 34 3.70 10.01 -4.97
CA ALA A 34 2.69 9.74 -5.99
C ALA A 34 3.25 8.64 -6.89
N GLU A 35 2.62 7.47 -6.87
CA GLU A 35 2.92 6.39 -7.80
C GLU A 35 2.66 6.89 -9.24
N PRO A 36 3.56 6.60 -10.20
CA PRO A 36 3.41 7.06 -11.56
C PRO A 36 2.09 6.57 -12.15
N ALA A 37 1.32 7.50 -12.72
CA ALA A 37 0.03 7.23 -13.37
C ALA A 37 0.26 6.39 -14.65
N GLY A 38 0.28 5.06 -14.50
CA GLY A 38 0.42 4.15 -15.63
C GLY A 38 0.93 2.75 -15.29
N SER A 39 1.55 2.56 -14.13
CA SER A 39 1.85 1.22 -13.63
C SER A 39 0.69 0.71 -12.78
N SER A 40 0.14 -0.46 -13.11
CA SER A 40 -0.68 -1.20 -12.15
C SER A 40 0.10 -1.33 -10.85
N PRO A 41 -0.51 -1.05 -9.68
CA PRO A 41 0.18 -1.17 -8.41
C PRO A 41 0.70 -2.61 -8.27
N PRO A 42 1.86 -2.80 -7.61
CA PRO A 42 2.41 -4.12 -7.40
C PRO A 42 1.41 -5.01 -6.65
N LEU A 43 1.36 -6.29 -7.00
CA LEU A 43 0.49 -7.26 -6.33
C LEU A 43 0.80 -7.30 -4.83
N ILE A 44 -0.23 -7.12 -4.01
CA ILE A 44 -0.09 -7.19 -2.56
C ILE A 44 0.14 -8.65 -2.17
N THR A 45 1.25 -8.91 -1.47
CA THR A 45 1.59 -10.25 -0.98
C THR A 45 1.79 -10.27 0.53
N LYS A 46 1.61 -11.45 1.13
CA LYS A 46 1.88 -11.72 2.54
C LYS A 46 2.78 -12.94 2.71
N ALA A 47 3.62 -12.91 3.74
CA ALA A 47 4.38 -14.09 4.13
C ALA A 47 3.49 -15.09 4.85
N ILE A 48 3.70 -16.37 4.55
CA ILE A 48 3.37 -17.44 5.48
C ILE A 48 4.44 -17.42 6.60
N PRO A 49 4.07 -17.21 7.88
CA PRO A 49 5.05 -16.98 8.95
C PRO A 49 6.16 -18.04 9.10
N PRO A 50 5.85 -19.36 9.07
CA PRO A 50 6.90 -20.38 9.24
C PRO A 50 7.79 -20.58 8.01
N SER A 51 7.27 -20.44 6.79
CA SER A 51 8.03 -20.73 5.56
C SER A 51 8.65 -19.49 4.91
N GLY A 52 8.12 -18.30 5.19
CA GLY A 52 8.50 -17.05 4.53
C GLY A 52 7.98 -16.89 3.11
N GLU A 53 7.34 -17.93 2.54
CA GLU A 53 6.74 -17.93 1.21
C GLU A 53 5.76 -16.76 1.06
N ARG A 54 5.85 -16.04 -0.07
CA ARG A 54 5.05 -14.85 -0.37
C ARG A 54 3.91 -15.23 -1.29
N LEU A 55 2.70 -15.24 -0.74
CA LEU A 55 1.48 -15.50 -1.50
C LEU A 55 0.73 -14.21 -1.78
N ALA A 56 -0.04 -14.18 -2.87
CA ALA A 56 -1.01 -13.14 -3.12
C ALA A 56 -1.92 -12.98 -1.90
N ALA A 57 -2.19 -11.74 -1.48
CA ALA A 57 -2.98 -11.48 -0.28
C ALA A 57 -4.46 -11.87 -0.44
N ILE A 58 -4.91 -12.03 -1.68
CA ILE A 58 -6.25 -12.47 -2.06
C ILE A 58 -6.11 -13.75 -2.90
N GLY A 59 -6.94 -14.75 -2.59
CA GLY A 59 -7.11 -15.98 -3.36
C GLY A 59 -8.60 -16.29 -3.53
N ILE A 60 -8.90 -17.35 -4.27
CA ILE A 60 -10.27 -17.82 -4.52
C ILE A 60 -10.49 -19.20 -3.90
N GLY A 61 -11.61 -19.37 -3.20
CA GLY A 61 -12.04 -20.66 -2.65
C GLY A 61 -12.96 -21.41 -3.61
N THR A 62 -12.89 -22.74 -3.60
CA THR A 62 -13.60 -23.60 -4.56
C THR A 62 -14.81 -24.35 -3.96
N ASP A 63 -15.16 -24.12 -2.69
CA ASP A 63 -16.25 -24.82 -1.96
C ASP A 63 -17.62 -24.72 -2.63
N THR A 64 -17.91 -23.60 -3.29
CA THR A 64 -19.22 -23.36 -3.95
C THR A 64 -19.15 -23.43 -5.48
N PHE A 65 -18.06 -23.95 -6.05
CA PHE A 65 -17.94 -24.06 -7.50
C PHE A 65 -18.92 -25.11 -8.01
N GLY A 66 -19.84 -24.69 -8.87
CA GLY A 66 -20.86 -25.56 -9.45
C GLY A 66 -20.72 -25.63 -10.98
N GLU A 67 -21.13 -26.75 -11.56
CA GLU A 67 -21.09 -26.97 -13.02
C GLU A 67 -21.87 -25.89 -13.79
N SER A 68 -22.97 -25.37 -13.22
CA SER A 68 -23.77 -24.31 -13.84
C SER A 68 -23.03 -22.99 -14.04
N ALA A 69 -21.94 -22.74 -13.30
CA ALA A 69 -21.14 -21.53 -13.38
C ALA A 69 -19.75 -21.78 -13.98
N ARG A 70 -19.52 -22.93 -14.63
CA ARG A 70 -18.22 -23.35 -15.16
C ARG A 70 -17.54 -22.28 -16.01
N ASP A 71 -18.28 -21.68 -16.95
CA ASP A 71 -17.72 -20.68 -17.88
C ASP A 71 -17.37 -19.37 -17.16
N GLU A 72 -18.19 -18.95 -16.20
CA GLU A 72 -17.95 -17.76 -15.38
C GLU A 72 -16.73 -17.95 -14.47
N ILE A 73 -16.62 -19.12 -13.84
CA ILE A 73 -15.46 -19.53 -13.03
C ILE A 73 -14.20 -19.52 -13.90
N HIS A 74 -14.25 -20.09 -15.10
CA HIS A 74 -13.10 -20.13 -16.00
C HIS A 74 -12.63 -18.71 -16.37
N ALA A 75 -13.57 -17.83 -16.75
CA ALA A 75 -13.26 -16.44 -17.09
C ALA A 75 -12.66 -15.66 -15.91
N GLU A 76 -13.11 -15.94 -14.67
CA GLU A 76 -12.55 -15.31 -13.49
C GLU A 76 -11.14 -15.83 -13.18
N LEU A 77 -10.89 -17.14 -13.31
CA LEU A 77 -9.56 -17.70 -13.14
C LEU A 77 -8.56 -17.17 -14.17
N GLU A 78 -8.98 -16.96 -15.42
CA GLU A 78 -8.18 -16.30 -16.46
C GLU A 78 -7.83 -14.87 -16.04
N ARG A 79 -8.81 -14.06 -15.63
CA ARG A 79 -8.60 -12.69 -15.16
C ARG A 79 -7.69 -12.63 -13.94
N MET A 80 -7.84 -13.55 -12.99
CA MET A 80 -6.97 -13.66 -11.82
C MET A 80 -5.51 -13.87 -12.23
N SER A 81 -5.27 -14.78 -13.18
CA SER A 81 -3.94 -15.05 -13.73
C SER A 81 -3.33 -13.82 -14.43
N GLU A 82 -4.11 -13.11 -15.25
CA GLU A 82 -3.69 -11.87 -15.90
C GLU A 82 -3.28 -10.77 -14.91
N LEU A 83 -3.92 -10.73 -13.74
CA LEU A 83 -3.61 -9.81 -12.65
C LEU A 83 -2.46 -10.30 -11.74
N GLY A 84 -1.90 -11.49 -12.01
CA GLY A 84 -0.82 -12.09 -11.23
C GLY A 84 -1.27 -12.78 -9.94
N ALA A 85 -2.57 -12.92 -9.69
CA ALA A 85 -3.08 -13.70 -8.57
C ALA A 85 -2.82 -15.20 -8.80
N SER A 86 -2.50 -15.93 -7.74
CA SER A 86 -1.96 -17.30 -7.84
C SER A 86 -2.48 -18.30 -6.80
N VAL A 87 -3.40 -17.90 -5.93
CA VAL A 87 -3.86 -18.74 -4.81
C VAL A 87 -5.27 -19.26 -5.08
N ILE A 88 -5.39 -20.58 -5.18
CA ILE A 88 -6.66 -21.32 -5.26
C ILE A 88 -6.75 -22.22 -4.03
N ASP A 89 -7.75 -21.96 -3.18
CA ASP A 89 -8.06 -22.79 -2.01
C ASP A 89 -9.03 -23.91 -2.39
N THR A 90 -8.63 -25.15 -2.17
CA THR A 90 -9.40 -26.34 -2.53
C THR A 90 -9.17 -27.47 -1.53
N ALA A 91 -10.14 -28.38 -1.48
CA ALA A 91 -10.09 -29.58 -0.65
C ALA A 91 -10.86 -30.71 -1.32
N ALA A 92 -10.50 -31.95 -1.03
CA ALA A 92 -11.23 -33.13 -1.53
C ALA A 92 -12.69 -33.20 -1.03
N ALA A 93 -13.02 -32.45 0.02
CA ALA A 93 -14.37 -32.38 0.58
C ALA A 93 -15.23 -31.25 -0.03
N TYR A 94 -14.64 -30.36 -0.84
CA TYR A 94 -15.37 -29.30 -1.54
C TYR A 94 -16.12 -29.89 -2.75
N GLY A 95 -17.36 -29.44 -2.96
CA GLY A 95 -18.25 -29.96 -4.01
C GLY A 95 -19.66 -30.25 -3.51
#